data_AF-A0A163J644-F1
#
_entry.id   AF-A0A163J644-F1
#
_cell.length_a   1.000
_cell.length_b   1.000
_cell.length_c   1.000
_cell.angle_alpha   90.00
_cell.angle_beta   90.00
_cell.angle_gamma   90.00
#
_symmetry.space_group_name_H-M   'P 1'
#
loop_
_entity.id
_entity.type
_entity.pdbx_description
1 polymer ?
#
loop_
_entity_poly.entity_id
_entity_poly.type
_entity_poly.pdbx_seq_one_letter_code
_entity_poly.pdbx_strand_id
1 'polypeptide(L)'
;MKHLVYGDTGRILAHENLLREEDAVLCAIGGMVPENAGPLYVPERVASSFPEGEVKVYFDLEVQSFFGKMVEEVKGGSEKGVFRLRRKGPYEREIMASDLFVLSGIFGEPDEVRLKTRKLGSVSHEIAMVRFGGVMSHLEYTRSNAPESLEVEWSGIKQIVEFDCAGMDGKLTYSLERILEHAKNRQDAGKYEAYLELVKGGVEA
;
A
#
# COMPACT_ATOMS: atom_id res chain seq x y z
N MET A 1 -18.95 17.07 9.18
CA MET A 1 -18.28 17.48 7.92
C MET A 1 -17.99 16.19 7.19
N LYS A 2 -18.39 16.03 5.92
CA LYS A 2 -18.21 14.76 5.20
C LYS A 2 -16.78 14.66 4.65
N HIS A 3 -16.16 13.50 4.79
CA HIS A 3 -14.86 13.19 4.17
C HIS A 3 -15.07 12.79 2.71
N LEU A 4 -14.23 13.23 1.78
CA LEU A 4 -14.27 12.78 0.39
C LEU A 4 -13.20 11.72 0.18
N VAL A 5 -13.57 10.52 -0.26
CA VAL A 5 -12.60 9.47 -0.57
C VAL A 5 -12.65 9.13 -2.04
N TYR A 6 -11.61 9.55 -2.75
CA TYR A 6 -11.40 9.23 -4.14
C TYR A 6 -10.70 7.88 -4.25
N GLY A 7 -11.18 6.93 -5.05
CA GLY A 7 -10.55 5.61 -5.12
C GLY A 7 -11.31 4.57 -5.94
N ASP A 8 -10.86 3.31 -5.86
CA ASP A 8 -11.63 2.18 -6.37
C ASP A 8 -12.76 1.86 -5.40
N THR A 9 -13.92 2.48 -5.64
CA THR A 9 -15.09 2.36 -4.75
C THR A 9 -15.60 0.94 -4.62
N GLY A 10 -15.29 0.04 -5.57
CA GLY A 10 -15.64 -1.37 -5.49
C GLY A 10 -14.82 -2.16 -4.47
N ARG A 11 -13.72 -1.58 -3.96
CA ARG A 11 -12.85 -2.18 -2.93
C ARG A 11 -13.05 -1.56 -1.56
N ILE A 12 -13.59 -0.35 -1.47
CA ILE A 12 -13.71 0.36 -0.19
C ILE A 12 -14.89 -0.23 0.60
N LEU A 13 -14.55 -0.84 1.73
CA LEU A 13 -15.51 -1.31 2.71
C LEU A 13 -15.58 -0.31 3.86
N ALA A 14 -16.81 0.14 4.16
CA ALA A 14 -17.14 0.65 5.47
C ALA A 14 -17.55 -0.56 6.32
N HIS A 15 -16.68 -1.05 7.20
CA HIS A 15 -17.10 -2.13 8.10
C HIS A 15 -18.26 -1.64 8.98
N GLU A 16 -19.25 -2.51 9.15
CA GLU A 16 -20.64 -2.27 9.56
C GLU A 16 -20.90 -1.60 10.93
N ASN A 17 -19.97 -0.92 11.61
CA ASN A 17 -20.28 -0.39 12.96
C ASN A 17 -19.72 0.98 13.39
N LEU A 18 -18.95 1.73 12.59
CA LEU A 18 -18.37 3.00 13.10
C LEU A 18 -18.41 4.23 12.20
N LEU A 19 -18.84 4.11 10.94
CA LEU A 19 -19.11 5.27 10.07
C LEU A 19 -20.37 4.98 9.25
N ARG A 20 -21.37 5.85 9.34
CA ARG A 20 -22.56 5.74 8.48
C ARG A 20 -22.19 6.27 7.09
N GLU A 21 -22.87 5.85 6.01
CA GLU A 21 -22.69 6.43 4.66
C GLU A 21 -22.81 7.97 4.62
N GLU A 22 -23.34 8.57 5.68
CA GLU A 22 -23.39 10.02 5.86
C GLU A 22 -22.05 10.68 6.21
N ASP A 23 -21.02 9.94 6.63
CA ASP A 23 -19.73 10.47 7.11
C ASP A 23 -18.66 10.60 6.00
N ALA A 24 -18.80 9.84 4.91
CA ALA A 24 -17.90 9.90 3.77
C ALA A 24 -18.64 9.80 2.43
N VAL A 25 -18.15 10.51 1.41
CA VAL A 25 -18.60 10.40 0.02
C VAL A 25 -17.51 9.72 -0.77
N LEU A 26 -17.84 8.57 -1.38
CA LEU A 26 -16.92 7.83 -2.24
C LEU A 26 -16.99 8.38 -3.66
N CYS A 27 -15.84 8.78 -4.20
CA CYS A 27 -15.67 9.27 -5.55
C CYS A 27 -14.83 8.27 -6.35
N ALA A 28 -15.38 7.75 -7.45
CA ALA A 28 -14.62 6.86 -8.33
C ALA A 28 -13.47 7.62 -9.02
N ILE A 29 -12.37 6.92 -9.29
CA ILE A 29 -11.29 7.45 -10.14
C ILE A 29 -11.85 7.80 -11.53
N GLY A 30 -11.56 9.00 -12.01
CA GLY A 30 -12.15 9.63 -13.20
C GLY A 30 -13.48 10.36 -12.97
N GLY A 31 -14.06 10.27 -11.77
CA GLY A 31 -15.31 10.93 -11.40
C GLY A 31 -15.14 12.39 -10.95
N MET A 32 -16.26 13.12 -10.90
CA MET A 32 -16.29 14.49 -10.37
C MET A 32 -16.13 14.50 -8.85
N VAL A 33 -15.32 15.44 -8.35
CA VAL A 33 -15.18 15.74 -6.93
C VAL A 33 -16.11 16.91 -6.60
N PRO A 34 -17.00 16.79 -5.60
CA PRO A 34 -17.92 17.88 -5.25
C PRO A 34 -17.17 19.12 -4.74
N GLU A 35 -17.46 20.28 -5.32
CA GLU A 35 -17.02 21.58 -4.80
C GLU A 35 -17.68 21.79 -3.42
N ASN A 36 -16.88 21.90 -2.35
CA ASN A 36 -17.28 22.11 -0.93
C ASN A 36 -17.49 20.89 -0.02
N ALA A 37 -17.03 19.69 -0.37
CA ALA A 37 -17.02 18.57 0.56
C ALA A 37 -15.63 18.40 1.18
N GLY A 38 -15.57 18.26 2.51
CA GLY A 38 -14.44 18.44 3.44
C GLY A 38 -13.02 18.03 3.01
N PRO A 39 -12.22 17.36 3.86
CA PRO A 39 -10.89 16.92 3.43
C PRO A 39 -11.01 15.84 2.34
N LEU A 40 -10.23 15.99 1.26
CA LEU A 40 -10.18 15.05 0.15
C LEU A 40 -9.04 14.04 0.35
N TYR A 41 -9.37 12.75 0.27
CA TYR A 41 -8.46 11.63 0.42
C TYR A 41 -8.30 10.95 -0.93
N VAL A 42 -7.07 10.81 -1.42
CA VAL A 42 -6.76 10.28 -2.76
C VAL A 42 -5.65 9.22 -2.67
N PRO A 43 -5.64 8.21 -3.55
CA PRO A 43 -4.53 7.28 -3.61
C PRO A 43 -3.30 8.01 -4.16
N GLU A 44 -2.12 7.59 -3.71
CA GLU A 44 -0.84 8.20 -4.11
C GLU A 44 -0.68 8.33 -5.63
N ARG A 45 -1.14 7.33 -6.38
CA ARG A 45 -1.01 7.24 -7.84
C ARG A 45 -1.73 8.34 -8.61
N VAL A 46 -2.71 9.01 -8.00
CA VAL A 46 -3.45 10.12 -8.63
C VAL A 46 -3.29 11.44 -7.88
N ALA A 47 -2.50 11.47 -6.81
CA ALA A 47 -2.34 12.66 -5.98
C ALA A 47 -1.77 13.86 -6.75
N SER A 48 -0.97 13.61 -7.80
CA SER A 48 -0.41 14.65 -8.67
C SER A 48 -1.45 15.38 -9.52
N SER A 49 -2.63 14.78 -9.74
CA SER A 49 -3.74 15.38 -10.47
C SER A 49 -4.51 16.43 -9.67
N PHE A 50 -4.18 16.61 -8.38
CA PHE A 50 -4.82 17.56 -7.49
C PHE A 50 -3.84 18.66 -7.05
N PRO A 51 -4.33 19.88 -6.76
CA PRO A 51 -3.50 20.95 -6.21
C PRO A 51 -2.80 20.55 -4.90
N GLU A 52 -1.60 21.06 -4.69
CA GLU A 52 -0.84 20.80 -3.46
C GLU A 52 -1.52 21.48 -2.25
N GLY A 53 -1.64 20.75 -1.13
CA GLY A 53 -2.26 21.25 0.11
C GLY A 53 -3.77 21.03 0.23
N GLU A 54 -4.45 20.59 -0.83
CA GLU A 54 -5.90 20.33 -0.81
C GLU A 54 -6.26 18.87 -0.50
N VAL A 55 -5.27 17.97 -0.48
CA VAL A 55 -5.49 16.52 -0.39
C VAL A 55 -4.64 15.83 0.66
N LYS A 56 -5.24 14.80 1.25
CA LYS A 56 -4.56 13.75 2.02
C LYS A 56 -4.34 12.54 1.12
N VAL A 57 -3.17 11.94 1.22
CA VAL A 57 -2.73 10.84 0.35
C VAL A 57 -2.71 9.55 1.14
N TYR A 58 -3.35 8.51 0.62
CA TYR A 58 -3.31 7.17 1.19
C TYR A 58 -2.59 6.20 0.24
N PHE A 59 -1.98 5.16 0.81
CA PHE A 59 -1.20 4.17 0.06
C PHE A 59 -1.90 2.80 0.09
N ASP A 60 -1.87 2.08 -1.03
CA ASP A 60 -2.69 0.87 -1.23
C ASP A 60 -2.45 -0.23 -0.17
N LEU A 61 -1.21 -0.41 0.29
CA LEU A 61 -0.89 -1.46 1.28
C LEU A 61 -1.44 -1.14 2.68
N GLU A 62 -1.26 0.10 3.15
CA GLU A 62 -1.61 0.45 4.53
C GLU A 62 -3.10 0.51 4.79
N VAL A 63 -3.91 0.65 3.74
CA VAL A 63 -5.38 0.72 3.83
C VAL A 63 -6.06 -0.62 3.61
N GLN A 64 -5.33 -1.69 3.29
CA GLN A 64 -5.93 -3.02 3.18
C GLN A 64 -6.55 -3.42 4.52
N SER A 65 -7.74 -4.01 4.48
CA SER A 65 -8.49 -4.45 5.66
C SER A 65 -7.68 -5.36 6.58
N PHE A 66 -6.88 -6.27 6.02
CA PHE A 66 -6.04 -7.20 6.78
C PHE A 66 -4.77 -6.57 7.38
N PHE A 67 -4.31 -5.44 6.84
CA PHE A 67 -2.97 -4.93 7.13
C PHE A 67 -2.83 -4.40 8.55
N GLY A 68 -3.91 -3.88 9.14
CA GLY A 68 -3.92 -3.43 10.54
C GLY A 68 -3.51 -4.53 11.50
N LYS A 69 -4.09 -5.73 11.35
CA LYS A 69 -3.73 -6.90 12.16
C LYS A 69 -2.26 -7.28 12.00
N MET A 70 -1.72 -7.21 10.79
CA MET A 70 -0.29 -7.48 10.56
C MET A 70 0.59 -6.50 11.32
N VAL A 71 0.27 -5.20 11.29
CA VAL A 71 1.02 -4.16 12.01
C VAL A 71 0.99 -4.37 13.52
N GLU A 72 -0.15 -4.77 14.08
CA GLU A 72 -0.28 -5.07 15.51
C GLU A 72 0.64 -6.22 15.93
N GLU A 73 0.69 -7.29 15.14
CA GLU A 73 1.52 -8.47 15.43
C GLU A 73 3.02 -8.19 15.28
N VAL A 74 3.40 -7.32 14.34
CA VAL A 74 4.78 -6.83 14.20
C VAL A 74 5.17 -6.00 15.43
N LYS A 75 4.33 -5.03 15.83
CA LYS A 75 4.62 -4.11 16.94
C LYS A 75 4.54 -4.77 18.32
N GLY A 76 3.69 -5.78 18.49
CA GLY A 76 3.58 -6.57 19.72
C GLY A 76 4.63 -7.70 19.84
N GLY A 77 5.37 -7.98 18.76
CA GLY A 77 6.31 -9.08 18.64
C GLY A 77 7.78 -8.70 18.87
N SER A 78 8.69 -9.44 18.21
CA SER A 78 10.12 -9.11 18.19
C SER A 78 10.44 -8.12 17.08
N GLU A 79 11.31 -7.13 17.34
CA GLU A 79 11.85 -6.18 16.35
C GLU A 79 12.75 -6.83 15.27
N LYS A 80 12.78 -8.16 15.21
CA LYS A 80 13.58 -8.97 14.29
C LYS A 80 12.71 -10.07 13.70
N GLY A 81 12.85 -10.29 12.41
CA GLY A 81 12.07 -11.29 11.69
C GLY A 81 12.27 -11.22 10.18
N VAL A 82 11.47 -11.99 9.47
CA VAL A 82 11.41 -11.98 8.01
C VAL A 82 10.02 -11.55 7.57
N PHE A 83 9.95 -10.53 6.73
CA PHE A 83 8.72 -10.09 6.10
C PHE A 83 8.70 -10.54 4.64
N ARG A 84 7.59 -11.09 4.17
CA ARG A 84 7.42 -11.47 2.76
C ARG A 84 6.15 -10.82 2.23
N LEU A 85 6.26 -10.27 1.03
CA LEU A 85 5.12 -9.72 0.31
C LEU A 85 5.20 -10.22 -1.12
N ARG A 86 4.08 -10.70 -1.65
CA ARG A 86 3.97 -11.08 -3.05
C ARG A 86 2.74 -10.42 -3.66
N ARG A 87 2.96 -9.62 -4.70
CA ARG A 87 1.91 -9.01 -5.52
C ARG A 87 1.92 -9.58 -6.93
N LYS A 88 0.74 -9.85 -7.49
CA LYS A 88 0.56 -10.20 -8.90
C LYS A 88 -0.63 -9.44 -9.46
N GLY A 89 -0.53 -8.91 -10.67
CA GLY A 89 -1.65 -8.22 -11.30
C GLY A 89 -1.21 -7.16 -12.31
N PRO A 90 -2.15 -6.36 -12.82
CA PRO A 90 -1.89 -5.28 -13.76
C PRO A 90 -1.39 -4.02 -13.04
N TYR A 91 -0.39 -4.17 -12.17
CA TYR A 91 0.16 -3.06 -11.39
C TYR A 91 1.25 -2.32 -12.15
N GLU A 92 1.37 -1.03 -11.90
CA GLU A 92 2.53 -0.24 -12.31
C GLU A 92 3.69 -0.38 -11.33
N ARG A 93 4.92 -0.08 -11.78
CA ARG A 93 6.15 -0.29 -11.00
C ARG A 93 6.16 0.53 -9.70
N GLU A 94 5.49 1.67 -9.73
CA GLU A 94 5.32 2.63 -8.64
C GLU A 94 4.68 2.00 -7.40
N ILE A 95 3.92 0.90 -7.54
CA ILE A 95 3.37 0.17 -6.38
C ILE A 95 4.47 -0.33 -5.44
N MET A 96 5.65 -0.67 -5.98
CA MET A 96 6.81 -1.08 -5.19
C MET A 96 7.32 0.07 -4.32
N ALA A 97 7.39 1.28 -4.86
CA ALA A 97 7.79 2.46 -4.10
C ALA A 97 6.77 2.78 -3.00
N SER A 98 5.48 2.65 -3.31
CA SER A 98 4.38 2.82 -2.34
C SER A 98 4.51 1.82 -1.20
N ASP A 99 4.73 0.54 -1.51
CA ASP A 99 4.92 -0.50 -0.49
C ASP A 99 6.17 -0.23 0.36
N LEU A 100 7.32 0.08 -0.26
CA LEU A 100 8.55 0.41 0.47
C LEU A 100 8.37 1.58 1.43
N PHE A 101 7.68 2.63 0.97
CA PHE A 101 7.34 3.78 1.80
C PHE A 101 6.49 3.37 3.01
N VAL A 102 5.42 2.58 2.80
CA VAL A 102 4.57 2.08 3.89
C VAL A 102 5.38 1.21 4.87
N LEU A 103 6.19 0.28 4.35
CA LEU A 103 6.99 -0.63 5.17
C LEU A 103 8.06 0.12 5.98
N SER A 104 8.61 1.21 5.44
CA SER A 104 9.57 2.05 6.17
C SER A 104 8.95 2.69 7.43
N GLY A 105 7.65 3.01 7.38
CA GLY A 105 6.91 3.50 8.54
C GLY A 105 6.67 2.44 9.62
N ILE A 106 6.84 1.15 9.29
CA ILE A 106 6.63 0.03 10.21
C ILE A 106 7.95 -0.48 10.76
N PHE A 107 8.93 -0.70 9.89
CA PHE A 107 10.20 -1.34 10.23
C PHE A 107 11.36 -0.34 10.40
N GLY A 108 11.13 0.96 10.14
CA GLY A 108 12.18 1.98 10.06
C GLY A 108 12.73 2.13 8.64
N GLU A 109 13.67 3.06 8.45
CA GLU A 109 14.29 3.28 7.15
C GLU A 109 15.11 2.06 6.70
N PRO A 110 15.17 1.76 5.39
CA PRO A 110 15.96 0.64 4.89
C PRO A 110 17.46 0.96 4.91
N ASP A 111 18.25 0.02 5.41
CA ASP A 111 19.72 0.08 5.38
C ASP A 111 20.27 -0.36 4.01
N GLU A 112 19.56 -1.28 3.34
CA GLU A 112 20.00 -1.89 2.10
C GLU A 112 18.79 -2.29 1.26
N VAL A 113 18.81 -1.94 -0.02
CA VAL A 113 17.81 -2.38 -1.00
C VAL A 113 18.52 -2.97 -2.21
N ARG A 114 18.19 -4.21 -2.56
CA ARG A 114 18.67 -4.88 -3.78
C ARG A 114 17.49 -5.25 -4.65
N LEU A 115 17.49 -4.72 -5.85
CA LEU A 115 16.45 -4.95 -6.85
C LEU A 115 16.97 -5.92 -7.91
N LYS A 116 16.12 -6.86 -8.31
CA LYS A 116 16.34 -7.72 -9.47
C LYS A 116 15.08 -7.74 -10.30
N THR A 117 15.21 -7.47 -11.59
CA THR A 117 14.10 -7.47 -12.53
C THR A 117 14.34 -8.51 -13.61
N ARG A 118 13.31 -9.28 -13.93
CA ARG A 118 13.29 -10.21 -15.07
C ARG A 118 12.05 -9.96 -15.90
N LYS A 119 12.22 -9.84 -17.21
CA LYS A 119 11.12 -9.64 -18.15
C LYS A 119 11.00 -10.83 -19.10
N LEU A 120 9.77 -11.26 -19.36
CA LEU A 120 9.43 -12.27 -20.36
C LEU A 120 8.18 -11.82 -21.12
N GLY A 121 8.38 -11.28 -22.33
CA GLY A 121 7.29 -10.70 -23.11
C GLY A 121 6.64 -9.51 -22.39
N SER A 122 5.32 -9.58 -22.19
CA SER A 122 4.54 -8.59 -21.45
C SER A 122 4.58 -8.78 -19.93
N VAL A 123 5.10 -9.91 -19.43
CA VAL A 123 5.21 -10.19 -18.01
C VAL A 123 6.55 -9.67 -17.50
N SER A 124 6.52 -8.92 -16.40
CA SER A 124 7.74 -8.58 -15.64
C SER A 124 7.63 -9.06 -14.21
N HIS A 125 8.70 -9.68 -13.72
CA HIS A 125 8.83 -10.13 -12.36
C HIS A 125 9.98 -9.38 -11.70
N GLU A 126 9.72 -8.73 -10.58
CA GLU A 126 10.68 -7.93 -9.84
C GLU A 126 10.76 -8.43 -8.40
N ILE A 127 11.98 -8.51 -7.89
CA ILE A 127 12.27 -8.91 -6.53
C ILE A 127 13.05 -7.77 -5.86
N ALA A 128 12.53 -7.29 -4.74
CA ALA A 128 13.25 -6.41 -3.83
C ALA A 128 13.63 -7.18 -2.56
N MET A 129 14.94 -7.34 -2.34
CA MET A 129 15.48 -7.75 -1.05
C MET A 129 15.83 -6.50 -0.27
N VAL A 130 15.17 -6.29 0.86
CA VAL A 130 15.32 -5.08 1.67
C VAL A 130 15.72 -5.44 3.09
N ARG A 131 16.69 -4.73 3.66
CA ARG A 131 16.98 -4.81 5.09
C ARG A 131 16.48 -3.54 5.78
N PHE A 132 15.62 -3.73 6.77
CA PHE A 132 15.14 -2.66 7.66
C PHE A 132 15.65 -2.96 9.07
N GLY A 133 16.84 -2.48 9.43
CA GLY A 133 17.47 -2.78 10.71
C GLY A 133 17.54 -4.29 10.98
N GLY A 134 16.72 -4.75 11.94
CA GLY A 134 16.59 -6.15 12.36
C GLY A 134 15.71 -7.04 11.47
N VAL A 135 15.05 -6.48 10.46
CA VAL A 135 14.09 -7.17 9.60
C VAL A 135 14.65 -7.37 8.19
N MET A 136 14.56 -8.62 7.70
CA MET A 136 14.83 -8.95 6.30
C MET A 136 13.51 -9.07 5.55
N SER A 137 13.34 -8.29 4.49
CA SER A 137 12.13 -8.27 3.68
C SER A 137 12.40 -8.81 2.29
N HIS A 138 11.52 -9.70 1.82
CA HIS A 138 11.50 -10.23 0.46
C HIS A 138 10.19 -9.82 -0.21
N LEU A 139 10.27 -8.89 -1.16
CA LEU A 139 9.12 -8.34 -1.86
C LEU A 139 9.15 -8.83 -3.31
N GLU A 140 8.12 -9.56 -3.73
CA GLU A 140 7.97 -10.10 -5.08
C GLU A 140 6.81 -9.39 -5.80
N TYR A 141 7.06 -8.92 -7.02
CA TYR A 141 6.07 -8.24 -7.85
C TYR A 141 6.01 -8.89 -9.21
N THR A 142 4.82 -9.35 -9.61
CA THR A 142 4.59 -9.91 -10.95
C THR A 142 3.57 -9.07 -11.68
N ARG A 143 4.04 -8.21 -12.58
CA ARG A 143 3.17 -7.46 -13.49
C ARG A 143 2.74 -8.35 -14.64
N SER A 144 1.44 -8.53 -14.79
CA SER A 144 0.80 -9.31 -15.85
C SER A 144 -0.66 -8.91 -16.03
N ASN A 145 -1.36 -9.49 -17.02
CA ASN A 145 -2.81 -9.31 -17.18
C ASN A 145 -3.64 -10.24 -16.28
N ALA A 146 -3.01 -10.97 -15.36
CA ALA A 146 -3.72 -11.84 -14.42
C ALA A 146 -4.52 -11.02 -13.40
N PRO A 147 -5.55 -11.60 -12.77
CA PRO A 147 -6.23 -10.97 -11.63
C PRO A 147 -5.25 -10.58 -10.53
N GLU A 148 -5.63 -9.54 -9.80
CA GLU A 148 -4.86 -9.03 -8.68
C GLU A 148 -4.78 -10.05 -7.53
N SER A 149 -3.57 -10.21 -6.98
CA SER A 149 -3.33 -10.96 -5.76
C SER A 149 -2.28 -10.26 -4.89
N LEU A 150 -2.46 -10.36 -3.58
CA LEU A 150 -1.53 -9.89 -2.56
C LEU A 150 -1.46 -10.92 -1.43
N GLU A 151 -0.26 -11.44 -1.21
CA GLU A 151 0.09 -12.31 -0.10
C GLU A 151 1.08 -11.55 0.80
N VAL A 152 0.88 -11.63 2.11
CA VAL A 152 1.76 -11.01 3.11
C VAL A 152 2.04 -12.01 4.22
N GLU A 153 3.30 -12.15 4.59
CA GLU A 153 3.72 -13.00 5.69
C GLU A 153 4.70 -12.23 6.59
N TRP A 154 4.50 -12.38 7.89
CA TRP A 154 5.46 -12.00 8.91
C TRP A 154 5.92 -13.24 9.68
N SER A 155 7.21 -13.53 9.62
CA SER A 155 7.87 -14.60 10.37
C SER A 155 8.72 -13.98 11.48
N GLY A 156 8.15 -13.82 12.67
CA GLY A 156 8.85 -13.37 13.87
C GLY A 156 9.42 -14.53 14.69
N ILE A 157 10.17 -14.22 15.76
CA ILE A 157 10.79 -15.25 16.62
C ILE A 157 9.74 -16.13 17.31
N LYS A 158 8.60 -15.55 17.67
CA LYS A 158 7.57 -16.23 18.48
C LYS A 158 6.39 -16.76 17.66
N GLN A 159 6.15 -16.21 16.48
CA GLN A 159 4.95 -16.47 15.72
C GLN A 159 5.14 -16.16 14.24
N ILE A 160 4.34 -16.82 13.42
CA ILE A 160 4.18 -16.57 12.00
C ILE A 160 2.75 -16.09 11.78
N VAL A 161 2.60 -15.00 11.04
CA VAL A 161 1.30 -14.43 10.64
C VAL A 161 1.27 -14.42 9.12
N GLU A 162 0.27 -15.07 8.54
CA GLU A 162 0.10 -15.19 7.10
C GLU A 162 -1.25 -14.60 6.70
N PHE A 163 -1.23 -13.84 5.60
CA PHE A 163 -2.39 -13.37 4.90
C PHE A 163 -2.26 -13.74 3.42
N ASP A 164 -3.30 -14.36 2.88
CA ASP A 164 -3.43 -14.67 1.46
C ASP A 164 -4.83 -14.23 0.99
N CYS A 165 -4.87 -13.29 0.05
CA CYS A 165 -6.12 -12.83 -0.53
C CYS A 165 -6.89 -13.94 -1.27
N ALA A 166 -6.22 -14.99 -1.76
CA ALA A 166 -6.88 -16.12 -2.39
C ALA A 166 -7.73 -16.93 -1.38
N GLY A 167 -7.44 -16.83 -0.08
CA GLY A 167 -8.18 -17.47 0.99
C GLY A 167 -9.36 -16.66 1.56
N MET A 168 -9.50 -15.37 1.22
CA MET A 168 -10.51 -14.46 1.78
C MET A 168 -11.40 -13.88 0.67
N ASP A 169 -12.46 -14.60 0.29
CA ASP A 169 -13.42 -14.29 -0.79
C ASP A 169 -12.80 -13.88 -2.15
N GLY A 170 -11.48 -14.02 -2.30
CA GLY A 170 -10.70 -13.64 -3.47
C GLY A 170 -10.59 -12.13 -3.73
N LYS A 171 -10.97 -11.25 -2.80
CA LYS A 171 -11.07 -9.79 -3.07
C LYS A 171 -10.23 -8.94 -2.13
N LEU A 172 -9.35 -8.13 -2.71
CA LEU A 172 -8.65 -7.06 -2.00
C LEU A 172 -9.63 -5.94 -1.65
N THR A 173 -9.66 -5.56 -0.37
CA THR A 173 -10.61 -4.59 0.18
C THR A 173 -9.89 -3.55 1.02
N TYR A 174 -10.33 -2.30 0.92
CA TYR A 174 -9.78 -1.17 1.63
C TYR A 174 -10.69 -0.83 2.81
N SER A 175 -10.12 -0.56 3.97
CA SER A 175 -10.88 -0.03 5.11
C SER A 175 -10.96 1.49 5.01
N LEU A 176 -12.20 2.01 4.99
CA LEU A 176 -12.45 3.45 5.06
C LEU A 176 -11.81 4.08 6.30
N GLU A 177 -11.94 3.45 7.46
CA GLU A 177 -11.35 3.92 8.72
C GLU A 177 -9.84 4.07 8.58
N ARG A 178 -9.17 3.06 7.98
CA ARG A 178 -7.73 3.10 7.74
C ARG A 178 -7.33 4.20 6.76
N ILE A 179 -8.14 4.48 5.73
CA ILE A 179 -7.91 5.62 4.84
C ILE A 179 -7.92 6.92 5.66
N LEU A 180 -8.94 7.11 6.50
CA LEU A 180 -9.09 8.35 7.28
C LEU A 180 -7.98 8.53 8.32
N GLU A 181 -7.53 7.44 8.94
CA GLU A 181 -6.50 7.40 9.98
C GLU A 181 -5.08 7.53 9.43
N HIS A 182 -4.77 6.84 8.33
CA HIS A 182 -3.39 6.71 7.84
C HIS A 182 -3.06 7.63 6.67
N ALA A 183 -4.03 8.31 6.06
CA ALA A 183 -3.72 9.25 4.99
C ALA A 183 -2.86 10.41 5.50
N LYS A 184 -1.82 10.72 4.73
CA LYS A 184 -0.76 11.69 5.07
C LYS A 184 -0.96 12.98 4.29
N ASN A 185 -0.44 14.10 4.79
CA ASN A 185 -0.35 15.28 3.93
C ASN A 185 0.61 14.99 2.78
N ARG A 186 0.32 15.51 1.60
CA ARG A 186 1.17 15.30 0.41
C ARG A 186 2.63 15.73 0.66
N GLN A 187 2.85 16.77 1.46
CA GLN A 187 4.19 17.25 1.81
C GLN A 187 4.98 16.26 2.68
N ASP A 188 4.30 15.51 3.54
CA ASP A 188 4.91 14.46 4.36
C ASP A 188 5.27 13.22 3.52
N ALA A 189 4.73 13.11 2.31
CA ALA A 189 5.08 12.08 1.34
C ALA A 189 6.38 12.40 0.56
N GLY A 190 7.14 13.45 0.90
CA GLY A 190 8.43 13.73 0.23
C GLY A 190 9.43 12.57 0.25
N LYS A 191 9.33 11.66 1.23
CA LYS A 191 10.11 10.41 1.26
C LYS A 191 9.68 9.39 0.21
N TYR A 192 8.41 9.39 -0.21
CA TYR A 192 7.91 8.51 -1.27
C TYR A 192 8.64 8.77 -2.60
N GLU A 193 8.96 10.03 -2.91
CA GLU A 193 9.74 10.37 -4.12
C GLU A 193 11.13 9.73 -4.13
N ALA A 194 11.79 9.63 -2.97
CA ALA A 194 13.07 8.92 -2.87
C ALA A 194 12.92 7.42 -3.18
N TYR A 195 11.81 6.80 -2.73
CA TYR A 195 11.50 5.41 -3.07
C TYR A 195 11.14 5.24 -4.54
N LEU A 196 10.45 6.21 -5.15
CA LEU A 196 10.18 6.23 -6.59
C LEU A 196 11.47 6.23 -7.41
N GLU A 197 12.42 7.10 -7.07
CA GLU A 197 13.70 7.14 -7.77
C GLU A 197 14.53 5.87 -7.54
N LEU A 198 14.49 5.31 -6.33
CA LEU A 198 15.14 4.04 -6.01
C LEU A 198 14.63 2.89 -6.89
N VAL A 199 13.31 2.74 -7.01
CA VAL A 199 12.73 1.64 -7.81
C VAL A 199 12.94 1.88 -9.30
N LYS A 200 12.92 3.14 -9.78
CA LYS A 200 13.24 3.47 -11.18
C LYS A 200 14.70 3.17 -11.51
N GLY A 201 15.63 3.52 -10.62
CA GLY A 201 17.08 3.39 -10.79
C GLY A 201 17.66 1.99 -10.54
N GLY A 202 16.84 1.02 -10.12
CA GLY A 202 17.26 -0.37 -9.93
C GLY A 202 17.89 -0.97 -11.21
N VAL A 203 19.20 -1.22 -11.14
CA VAL A 203 20.06 -1.66 -12.25
C VAL A 203 19.61 -3.00 -12.81
N GLU A 204 19.41 -3.07 -14.13
CA GLU A 204 19.35 -4.32 -14.89
C GLU A 204 20.71 -5.02 -14.80
N ALA A 205 20.78 -6.17 -14.12
CA ALA A 205 21.96 -7.04 -14.10
C ALA A 205 21.71 -8.28 -14.95
#